data_AF-A0A7X1MAP1-F1
#
_entry.id   AF-A0A7X1MAP1-F1
#
_cell.length_a   1.000
_cell.length_b   1.000
_cell.length_c   1.000
_cell.angle_alpha   90.00
_cell.angle_beta   90.00
_cell.angle_gamma   90.00
#
_symmetry.space_group_name_H-M   'P 1'
#
loop_
_entity.id
_entity.type
_entity.pdbx_description
1 polymer ?
#
loop_
_entity_poly.entity_id
_entity_poly.type
_entity_poly.pdbx_seq_one_letter_code
_entity_poly.pdbx_strand_id
1 'polypeptide(L)'
;MSTEPRTAMVNVFVTKPLEIDEPDWCTGTHDRHAQYKVDITHDGPEHDIAPSGQTLLRAFLTQAPFATKDRSVGLYIESADFTGTHTPAEVEQLANDLVEAADQLRALGRQLAEILAGGTA
;
A
#
# COMPACT_ATOMS: atom_id res chain seq x y z
N MET A 1 -19.16 -54.45 19.75
CA MET A 1 -18.49 -53.29 19.13
C MET A 1 -17.34 -53.82 18.30
N SER A 2 -17.24 -53.48 17.01
CA SER A 2 -16.15 -53.97 16.16
C SER A 2 -14.80 -53.41 16.61
N THR A 3 -13.81 -54.30 16.77
CA THR A 3 -12.43 -54.03 17.21
C THR A 3 -11.46 -53.86 16.05
N GLU A 4 -11.95 -53.87 14.80
CA GLU A 4 -11.08 -53.70 13.63
C GLU A 4 -10.58 -52.25 13.49
N PRO A 5 -9.29 -52.03 13.19
CA PRO A 5 -8.74 -50.69 12.99
C PRO A 5 -9.48 -49.95 11.87
N ARG A 6 -9.87 -48.69 12.12
CA ARG A 6 -10.52 -47.82 11.14
C ARG A 6 -9.64 -46.62 10.81
N THR A 7 -9.59 -46.24 9.53
CA THR A 7 -8.83 -45.09 9.04
C THR A 7 -9.79 -43.93 8.77
N ALA A 8 -9.37 -42.70 9.08
CA ALA A 8 -10.07 -41.47 8.71
C ALA A 8 -9.11 -40.54 7.96
N MET A 9 -9.63 -39.83 6.95
CA MET A 9 -8.92 -38.75 6.27
C MET A 9 -9.24 -37.44 6.98
N VAL A 10 -8.21 -36.70 7.36
CA VAL A 10 -8.34 -35.38 7.98
C VAL A 10 -7.42 -34.40 7.27
N ASN A 11 -7.86 -33.15 7.13
CA ASN A 11 -7.02 -32.07 6.61
C ASN A 11 -6.17 -31.51 7.74
N VAL A 12 -4.86 -31.37 7.51
CA VAL A 12 -3.93 -30.75 8.45
C VAL A 12 -3.34 -29.49 7.82
N PHE A 13 -3.35 -28.38 8.57
CA PHE A 13 -2.61 -27.19 8.20
C PHE A 13 -1.16 -27.38 8.66
N VAL A 14 -0.22 -27.41 7.73
CA VAL A 14 1.22 -27.55 8.03
C VAL A 14 1.90 -26.25 7.67
N THR A 15 2.48 -25.58 8.66
CA THR A 15 3.39 -24.45 8.43
C THR A 15 4.82 -24.97 8.41
N LYS A 16 5.61 -24.48 7.45
CA LYS A 16 7.05 -24.73 7.38
C LYS A 16 7.76 -23.47 6.89
N PRO A 17 9.02 -23.23 7.29
CA PRO A 17 9.83 -22.18 6.68
C PRO A 17 9.90 -22.34 5.16
N LEU A 18 9.83 -21.21 4.45
CA LEU A 18 9.99 -21.13 3.01
C LEU A 18 11.09 -20.11 2.72
N GLU A 19 12.15 -20.54 2.07
CA GLU A 19 13.17 -19.64 1.51
C GLU A 19 12.62 -19.03 0.21
N ILE A 20 12.78 -17.72 0.06
CA ILE A 20 12.34 -16.94 -1.10
C ILE A 20 13.45 -15.95 -1.49
N ASP A 21 13.50 -15.58 -2.77
CA ASP A 21 14.42 -14.56 -3.25
C ASP A 21 13.91 -13.17 -2.82
N GLU A 22 14.77 -12.37 -2.20
CA GLU A 22 14.48 -10.97 -1.87
C GLU A 22 15.09 -10.04 -2.93
N PRO A 23 14.32 -9.09 -3.48
CA PRO A 23 14.86 -8.01 -4.30
C PRO A 23 15.86 -7.14 -3.51
N ASP A 24 16.84 -6.56 -4.21
CA ASP A 24 17.89 -5.71 -3.61
C ASP A 24 17.37 -4.43 -2.94
N TRP A 25 16.20 -3.95 -3.35
CA TRP A 25 15.50 -2.81 -2.75
C TRP A 25 14.61 -3.19 -1.55
N CYS A 26 14.41 -4.48 -1.27
CA CYS A 26 13.61 -4.92 -0.14
C CYS A 26 14.36 -4.61 1.17
N THR A 27 13.61 -4.25 2.22
CA THR A 27 14.18 -4.00 3.55
C THR A 27 14.57 -5.27 4.30
N GLY A 28 14.20 -6.45 3.79
CA GLY A 28 14.33 -7.75 4.47
C GLY A 28 13.46 -7.87 5.72
N THR A 29 12.55 -6.91 5.95
CA THR A 29 11.63 -6.95 7.08
C THR A 29 10.35 -7.65 6.65
N HIS A 30 10.16 -8.87 7.13
CA HIS A 30 8.97 -9.68 6.88
C HIS A 30 8.22 -9.94 8.18
N ASP A 31 6.91 -10.23 8.07
CA ASP A 31 6.12 -10.65 9.23
C ASP A 31 6.72 -11.93 9.84
N ARG A 32 6.92 -11.89 11.15
CA ARG A 32 7.44 -13.02 11.93
C ARG A 32 6.41 -14.15 12.10
N HIS A 33 5.13 -13.88 11.84
CA HIS A 33 4.05 -14.84 11.94
C HIS A 33 3.93 -15.66 10.65
N ALA A 34 3.45 -16.90 10.77
CA ALA A 34 3.21 -17.73 9.58
C ALA A 34 2.08 -17.13 8.74
N GLN A 35 2.35 -16.87 7.46
CA GLN A 35 1.40 -16.32 6.50
C GLN A 35 1.02 -17.33 5.43
N TYR A 36 -0.04 -17.06 4.67
CA TYR A 36 -0.26 -17.77 3.41
C TYR A 36 0.77 -17.30 2.38
N LYS A 37 1.24 -18.21 1.53
CA LYS A 37 2.24 -17.88 0.51
C LYS A 37 1.83 -16.69 -0.37
N VAL A 38 0.54 -16.56 -0.66
CA VAL A 38 -0.03 -15.49 -1.49
C VAL A 38 -0.03 -14.12 -0.82
N ASP A 39 0.14 -14.06 0.50
CA ASP A 39 0.15 -12.82 1.29
C ASP A 39 1.57 -12.29 1.52
N ILE A 40 2.60 -13.00 1.03
CA ILE A 40 3.99 -12.56 1.13
C ILE A 40 4.20 -11.34 0.23
N THR A 41 4.69 -10.26 0.83
CA THR A 41 5.13 -9.02 0.16
C THR A 41 6.61 -8.76 0.39
N HIS A 42 7.26 -8.14 -0.59
CA HIS A 42 8.53 -7.45 -0.42
C HIS A 42 8.26 -5.96 -0.40
N ASP A 43 8.64 -5.31 0.70
CA ASP A 43 8.45 -3.88 0.89
C ASP A 43 9.79 -3.18 1.04
N GLY A 44 9.94 -2.10 0.27
CA GLY A 44 11.08 -1.18 0.35
C GLY A 44 10.93 -0.20 1.51
N PRO A 45 11.90 0.71 1.70
CA PRO A 45 11.84 1.72 2.74
C PRO A 45 10.60 2.62 2.61
N GLU A 46 9.97 2.92 3.74
CA GLU A 46 8.87 3.90 3.80
C GLU A 46 9.39 5.33 3.63
N HIS A 47 8.68 6.11 2.82
CA HIS A 47 8.94 7.52 2.58
C HIS A 47 7.72 8.36 2.97
N ASP A 48 7.91 9.27 3.92
CA ASP A 48 6.92 10.29 4.26
C ASP A 48 6.98 11.47 3.29
N ILE A 49 5.86 11.77 2.64
CA ILE A 49 5.66 12.96 1.82
C ILE A 49 5.00 14.01 2.71
N ALA A 50 5.84 14.83 3.34
CA ALA A 50 5.43 15.73 4.42
C ALA A 50 5.88 17.18 4.18
N PRO A 51 5.31 17.91 3.20
CA PRO A 51 5.61 19.33 3.03
C PRO A 51 5.26 20.08 4.33
N SER A 52 6.23 20.81 4.89
CA SER A 52 6.12 21.49 6.19
C SER A 52 6.04 20.57 7.42
N GLY A 53 6.46 19.31 7.29
CA GLY A 53 6.58 18.36 8.40
C GLY A 53 5.27 17.69 8.83
N GLN A 54 4.16 17.94 8.14
CA GLN A 54 2.91 17.20 8.30
C GLN A 54 2.80 16.17 7.17
N THR A 55 2.78 14.88 7.52
CA THR A 55 2.65 13.80 6.54
C THR A 55 1.33 13.91 5.81
N LEU A 56 1.40 14.13 4.50
CA LEU A 56 0.24 14.08 3.61
C LEU A 56 0.04 12.69 3.05
N LEU A 57 1.15 12.04 2.63
CA LEU A 57 1.15 10.70 2.05
C LEU A 57 2.33 9.91 2.59
N ARG A 58 2.21 8.59 2.58
CA ARG A 58 3.33 7.67 2.77
C ARG A 58 3.45 6.77 1.55
N ALA A 59 4.67 6.49 1.11
CA ALA A 59 4.90 5.64 -0.05
C ALA A 59 6.11 4.73 0.12
N PHE A 60 6.06 3.56 -0.51
CA PHE A 60 7.18 2.61 -0.57
C PHE A 60 7.04 1.71 -1.80
N LEU A 61 8.16 1.18 -2.28
CA LEU A 61 8.12 0.14 -3.31
C LEU A 61 7.54 -1.14 -2.71
N THR A 62 6.61 -1.79 -3.41
CA THR A 62 6.05 -3.07 -2.99
C THR A 62 5.98 -4.05 -4.15
N GLN A 63 6.05 -5.33 -3.82
CA GLN A 63 5.78 -6.43 -4.73
C GLN A 63 5.20 -7.62 -3.97
N ALA A 64 4.10 -8.20 -4.47
CA ALA A 64 3.56 -9.47 -3.99
C ALA A 64 3.89 -10.61 -4.98
N PRO A 65 5.07 -11.25 -4.90
CA PRO A 65 5.56 -12.15 -5.95
C PRO A 65 4.70 -13.41 -6.16
N PHE A 66 3.91 -13.79 -5.16
CA PHE A 66 3.04 -14.98 -5.20
C PHE A 66 1.55 -14.65 -5.28
N ALA A 67 1.17 -13.38 -5.40
CA ALA A 67 -0.22 -12.99 -5.52
C ALA A 67 -0.88 -13.59 -6.77
N THR A 68 -2.19 -13.79 -6.69
CA THR A 68 -2.96 -14.47 -7.74
C THR A 68 -3.22 -13.59 -8.96
N LYS A 69 -3.34 -12.28 -8.77
CA LYS A 69 -3.78 -11.34 -9.82
C LYS A 69 -2.64 -10.50 -10.39
N ASP A 70 -1.92 -9.80 -9.53
CA ASP A 70 -0.83 -8.90 -9.92
C ASP A 70 0.40 -9.19 -9.07
N ARG A 71 1.55 -9.29 -9.73
CA ARG A 71 2.86 -9.60 -9.15
C ARG A 71 3.91 -8.56 -9.54
N SER A 72 3.48 -7.51 -10.22
CA SER A 72 4.35 -6.43 -10.65
C SER A 72 4.89 -5.67 -9.43
N VAL A 73 6.05 -5.05 -9.62
CA VAL A 73 6.57 -4.07 -8.66
C VAL A 73 5.87 -2.75 -8.94
N GLY A 74 5.47 -2.04 -7.89
CA GLY A 74 4.91 -0.70 -8.01
C GLY A 74 5.16 0.14 -6.76
N LEU A 75 4.69 1.39 -6.80
CA LEU A 75 4.74 2.28 -5.65
C LEU A 75 3.44 2.15 -4.88
N TYR A 76 3.49 1.55 -3.69
CA TYR A 76 2.36 1.61 -2.77
C TYR A 76 2.27 3.01 -2.19
N ILE A 77 1.08 3.60 -2.22
CA ILE A 77 0.81 4.91 -1.61
C ILE A 77 -0.31 4.71 -0.60
N GLU A 78 -0.13 5.23 0.61
CA GLU A 78 -1.15 5.29 1.66
C GLU A 78 -1.81 6.67 1.67
N SER A 79 -3.12 6.67 1.43
CA SER A 79 -3.98 7.86 1.42
C SER A 79 -5.46 7.45 1.44
N ALA A 80 -6.31 8.21 2.13
CA ALA A 80 -7.72 7.84 2.36
C ALA A 80 -8.45 7.28 1.13
N ASP A 81 -8.38 7.97 -0.02
CA ASP A 81 -9.19 7.65 -1.20
C ASP A 81 -8.43 6.96 -2.35
N PHE A 82 -7.09 6.91 -2.30
CA PHE A 82 -6.26 6.32 -3.37
C PHE A 82 -5.16 5.39 -2.85
N THR A 83 -5.40 4.78 -1.68
CA THR A 83 -4.52 3.74 -1.15
C THR A 83 -4.38 2.58 -2.14
N GLY A 84 -3.15 2.24 -2.51
CA GLY A 84 -2.90 1.13 -3.42
C GLY A 84 -1.52 1.16 -4.08
N THR A 85 -1.25 0.13 -4.88
CA THR A 85 -0.03 0.02 -5.70
C THR A 85 -0.24 0.69 -7.04
N HIS A 86 0.65 1.61 -7.39
CA HIS A 86 0.60 2.41 -8.62
C HIS A 86 1.79 2.12 -9.52
N THR A 87 1.55 2.12 -10.83
CA THR A 87 2.58 2.11 -11.86
C THR A 87 3.30 3.47 -11.92
N PRO A 88 4.49 3.57 -12.53
CA PRO A 88 5.18 4.86 -12.67
C PRO A 88 4.33 5.95 -13.35
N ALA A 89 3.54 5.59 -14.35
CA ALA A 89 2.68 6.55 -15.06
C ALA A 89 1.52 7.04 -14.18
N GLU A 90 0.93 6.17 -13.35
CA GLU A 90 -0.12 6.55 -12.41
C GLU A 90 0.42 7.43 -11.28
N VAL A 91 1.66 7.21 -10.83
CA VAL A 91 2.33 8.09 -9.85
C VAL A 91 2.53 9.49 -10.42
N GLU A 92 3.01 9.61 -11.66
CA GLU A 92 3.14 10.91 -12.34
C GLU A 92 1.78 11.60 -12.52
N GLN A 93 0.74 10.85 -12.88
CA GLN A 93 -0.61 11.40 -12.98
C GLN A 93 -1.13 11.90 -11.62
N LEU A 94 -0.98 11.10 -10.57
CA LEU A 94 -1.36 11.49 -9.21
C LEU A 94 -0.63 12.76 -8.76
N ALA A 95 0.67 12.89 -9.07
CA ALA A 95 1.44 14.08 -8.76
C ALA A 95 0.85 15.33 -9.44
N ASN A 96 0.44 15.22 -10.71
CA ASN A 96 -0.22 16.31 -11.43
C ASN A 96 -1.59 16.66 -10.81
N ASP A 97 -2.38 15.64 -10.46
CA ASP A 97 -3.70 15.83 -9.83
C ASP A 97 -3.58 16.57 -8.48
N LEU A 98 -2.52 16.27 -7.69
CA LEU A 98 -2.23 16.97 -6.44
C LEU A 98 -1.85 18.44 -6.66
N VAL A 99 -1.15 18.76 -7.75
CA VAL A 99 -0.85 20.15 -8.12
C VAL A 99 -2.13 20.90 -8.49
N GLU A 100 -3.01 20.28 -9.28
CA GLU A 100 -4.30 20.86 -9.63
C GLU A 100 -5.17 21.08 -8.38
N ALA A 101 -5.25 20.08 -7.49
CA ALA A 101 -5.96 20.20 -6.23
C ALA A 101 -5.42 21.35 -5.35
N ALA A 102 -4.11 21.56 -5.34
CA ALA A 102 -3.51 22.69 -4.63
C ALA A 102 -3.95 24.04 -5.22
N ASP A 103 -4.09 24.15 -6.54
CA ASP A 103 -4.59 25.36 -7.19
C ASP A 103 -6.08 25.62 -6.89
N GLN A 104 -6.89 24.57 -6.87
CA GLN A 104 -8.29 24.66 -6.44
C GLN A 104 -8.39 25.13 -4.98
N LEU A 105 -7.58 24.58 -4.07
CA LEU A 105 -7.54 24.98 -2.67
C LEU A 105 -7.13 26.46 -2.51
N ARG A 106 -6.15 26.93 -3.29
CA ARG A 106 -5.75 28.35 -3.30
C ARG A 106 -6.89 29.25 -3.77
N ALA A 107 -7.67 28.83 -4.77
CA ALA A 107 -8.82 29.59 -5.25
C ALA A 107 -9.90 29.71 -4.17
N LEU A 108 -10.24 28.62 -3.49
CA LEU A 108 -11.16 28.62 -2.35
C LEU A 108 -10.64 29.51 -1.19
N GLY A 109 -9.33 29.48 -0.92
CA GLY A 109 -8.72 30.35 0.08
C GLY A 109 -8.87 31.85 -0.25
N ARG A 110 -8.78 32.22 -1.53
CA ARG A 110 -9.03 33.61 -1.98
C ARG A 110 -10.49 34.01 -1.80
N GLN A 111 -11.44 33.15 -2.20
CA GLN A 111 -12.87 33.40 -1.98
C GLN A 111 -13.19 33.58 -0.49
N LEU A 112 -12.61 32.74 0.37
CA LEU A 112 -12.76 32.88 1.82
C LEU A 112 -12.23 34.25 2.30
N ALA A 113 -11.08 34.70 1.81
CA ALA A 113 -10.53 35.99 2.17
C ALA A 113 -11.44 37.16 1.75
N GLU A 114 -12.08 37.08 0.59
CA GLU A 114 -13.04 38.08 0.10
C GLU A 114 -14.29 38.15 0.99
N ILE A 115 -14.85 36.99 1.36
CA ILE A 115 -15.99 36.90 2.29
C ILE A 115 -15.63 37.52 3.64
N LEU A 116 -14.46 37.18 4.18
CA LEU A 116 -13.98 37.71 5.46
C LEU A 116 -13.69 39.21 5.43
N ALA A 117 -13.38 39.78 4.26
CA ALA A 117 -13.22 41.21 4.05
C ALA A 117 -14.57 41.96 3.90
N GLY A 118 -15.71 41.26 3.97
CA GLY A 118 -17.06 41.83 3.85
C GLY A 118 -17.62 41.84 2.43
N GLY A 119 -17.00 41.13 1.49
CA GLY A 119 -17.53 40.90 0.14
C GLY A 119 -18.60 39.79 0.09
N THR A 120 -19.33 39.71 -1.03
CA THR A 120 -20.16 38.54 -1.36
C THR A 120 -19.37 37.60 -2.27
N ALA A 121 -19.43 36.29 -1.98
CA ALA A 121 -18.79 35.21 -2.72
C ALA A 121 -19.20 35.14 -4.20
#